data_AF-A0A438N6F1-F1
#
_entry.id   AF-A0A438N6F1-F1
#
_cell.length_a   1.000
_cell.length_b   1.000
_cell.length_c   1.000
_cell.angle_alpha   90.00
_cell.angle_beta   90.00
_cell.angle_gamma   90.00
#
_symmetry.space_group_name_H-M   'P 1'
#
loop_
_entity.id
_entity.type
_entity.pdbx_description
1 polymer ?
#
loop_
_entity_poly.entity_id
_entity_poly.type
_entity_poly.pdbx_seq_one_letter_code
_entity_poly.pdbx_strand_id
1 'polypeptide(L)'
;MGILPARKAVAFSIQRGQTLDVINTHGKQVVDFWAFNPNDPNDFLSMVHTRTILLKVAMSKGDKLYSTRRKPMFTLVNDTTKGVHDLIWSACDAERYRMQGVKGYHENCSDNMHAALKQHFPDFHIAHDWVPDPLNLFMNVAIDHHSNLIIRPPTSEKGEYVTFQAHADLIVVMSACPQDIDPVNAGEPTDCEYRVAGETIPLSASLIKSPYARPRKVKVALSFDFDAVSHWLGTGCHPDNNMADYSSGIFAGQVGAVRLLNLLKQYDIADKVTWFIPGHTMETFPETVQKVVQSGAEIGLHGYSHEGIYQMTETQETDVLNKCIEVATKLTGKPPRGYRAPMYTIRETTVKLLRKNKFLYNSSLMHHDSQPFFTPNDPPIKTIDFSKPASSWLEPTPIASQAYPESGLHPLVEIPCGWYNEDMMPLQYLPHLANSMGYVSTRTVEQMWKDKFLWCWDHYEGSGSIDFVFPILMHPDTSGMAHIIGMSERVIQWLKSFGDGVEFCTHETIANIWLAEQKEVAGKA
;
A
#
# COMPACT_ATOMS: atom_id res chain seq x y z
N MET A 1 34.16 1.58 -23.84
CA MET A 1 34.13 1.97 -22.41
C MET A 1 33.34 3.25 -22.32
N GLY A 2 32.47 3.36 -21.33
CA GLY A 2 31.77 4.61 -21.04
C GLY A 2 32.61 5.48 -20.11
N ILE A 3 32.41 6.79 -20.18
CA ILE A 3 33.04 7.76 -19.28
C ILE A 3 31.99 8.17 -18.25
N LEU A 4 32.37 8.17 -16.98
CA LEU A 4 31.67 8.80 -15.87
C LEU A 4 32.39 10.15 -15.61
N PRO A 5 31.87 11.28 -16.15
CA PRO A 5 32.57 12.56 -16.08
C PRO A 5 32.71 13.05 -14.64
N ALA A 6 33.82 13.72 -14.33
CA ALA A 6 34.04 14.35 -13.04
C ALA A 6 32.83 15.21 -12.62
N ARG A 7 32.43 15.10 -11.36
CA ARG A 7 31.32 15.83 -10.74
C ARG A 7 29.94 15.58 -11.35
N LYS A 8 29.78 14.62 -12.25
CA LYS A 8 28.50 14.28 -12.91
C LYS A 8 28.11 12.83 -12.64
N ALA A 9 26.90 12.48 -13.05
CA ALA A 9 26.41 11.11 -13.04
C ALA A 9 26.08 10.58 -14.42
N VAL A 10 26.08 9.25 -14.53
CA VAL A 10 25.54 8.50 -15.67
C VAL A 10 24.47 7.54 -15.16
N ALA A 11 23.49 7.26 -16.01
CA ALA A 11 22.50 6.22 -15.77
C ALA A 11 22.36 5.34 -17.01
N PHE A 12 22.32 4.01 -16.83
CA PHE A 12 22.19 3.04 -17.92
C PHE A 12 21.61 1.72 -17.42
N SER A 13 21.10 0.91 -18.35
CA SER A 13 20.61 -0.43 -18.03
C SER A 13 21.73 -1.46 -18.05
N ILE A 14 21.67 -2.42 -17.14
CA ILE A 14 22.47 -3.65 -17.16
C ILE A 14 21.54 -4.86 -17.06
N GLN A 15 21.80 -5.88 -17.87
CA GLN A 15 21.00 -7.10 -17.89
C GLN A 15 21.58 -8.14 -16.94
N ARG A 16 20.71 -9.05 -16.47
CA ARG A 16 21.12 -10.20 -15.67
C ARG A 16 22.24 -10.99 -16.36
N GLY A 17 23.25 -11.36 -15.59
CA GLY A 17 24.41 -12.13 -16.07
C GLY A 17 25.53 -11.27 -16.63
N GLN A 18 25.25 -10.04 -17.06
CA GLN A 18 26.28 -9.10 -17.50
C GLN A 18 27.17 -8.67 -16.33
N THR A 19 28.38 -8.25 -16.67
CA THR A 19 29.35 -7.70 -15.73
C THR A 19 29.51 -6.21 -15.92
N LEU A 20 29.66 -5.48 -14.82
CA LEU A 20 29.99 -4.06 -14.81
C LEU A 20 31.36 -3.87 -14.16
N ASP A 21 32.31 -3.38 -14.93
CA ASP A 21 33.56 -2.84 -14.40
C ASP A 21 33.40 -1.35 -14.10
N VAL A 22 33.82 -0.92 -12.92
CA VAL A 22 33.97 0.49 -12.54
C VAL A 22 35.44 0.75 -12.29
N ILE A 23 36.06 1.58 -13.13
CA ILE A 23 37.50 1.78 -13.24
C ILE A 23 37.85 3.17 -12.74
N ASN A 24 38.75 3.23 -11.76
CA ASN A 24 39.28 4.48 -11.22
C ASN A 24 40.42 4.98 -12.12
N THR A 25 40.07 5.64 -13.23
CA THR A 25 40.99 5.98 -14.33
C THR A 25 42.21 6.78 -13.87
N HIS A 26 42.02 7.72 -12.95
CA HIS A 26 43.05 8.60 -12.41
C HIS A 26 43.53 8.21 -11.01
N GLY A 27 42.81 7.30 -10.34
CA GLY A 27 43.00 7.00 -8.93
C GLY A 27 42.24 7.98 -8.04
N LYS A 28 42.01 7.60 -6.79
CA LYS A 28 41.40 8.42 -5.73
C LYS A 28 39.95 8.89 -5.92
N GLN A 29 39.34 8.80 -7.09
CA GLN A 29 37.95 9.22 -7.28
C GLN A 29 36.97 8.30 -6.54
N VAL A 30 36.06 8.87 -5.76
CA VAL A 30 34.93 8.17 -5.13
C VAL A 30 33.73 8.14 -6.07
N VAL A 31 33.05 6.99 -6.14
CA VAL A 31 31.85 6.83 -6.96
C VAL A 31 30.69 6.39 -6.09
N ASP A 32 29.67 7.24 -5.99
CA ASP A 32 28.39 6.87 -5.38
C ASP A 32 27.63 6.01 -6.39
N PHE A 33 27.25 4.81 -5.98
CA PHE A 33 26.66 3.77 -6.82
C PHE A 33 25.27 3.38 -6.33
N TRP A 34 24.29 3.43 -7.24
CA TRP A 34 22.93 2.95 -7.02
C TRP A 34 22.52 1.96 -8.11
N ALA A 35 21.56 1.11 -7.77
CA ALA A 35 20.84 0.33 -8.75
C ALA A 35 19.38 0.17 -8.37
N PHE A 36 18.51 0.16 -9.37
CA PHE A 36 17.07 0.09 -9.23
C PHE A 36 16.51 -1.04 -10.08
N ASN A 37 15.45 -1.70 -9.59
CA ASN A 37 14.61 -2.53 -10.41
C ASN A 37 13.85 -1.63 -11.41
N PRO A 38 13.96 -1.85 -12.74
CA PRO A 38 13.31 -1.00 -13.73
C PRO A 38 11.78 -1.00 -13.63
N ASN A 39 11.19 -2.01 -12.99
CA ASN A 39 9.73 -2.18 -12.89
C ASN A 39 9.16 -1.80 -11.50
N ASP A 40 10.01 -1.51 -10.51
CA ASP A 40 9.56 -1.09 -9.17
C ASP A 40 10.57 -0.09 -8.58
N PRO A 41 10.26 1.22 -8.55
CA PRO A 41 11.15 2.24 -7.98
C PRO A 41 11.41 2.06 -6.47
N ASN A 42 10.63 1.23 -5.77
CA ASN A 42 10.83 0.93 -4.35
C ASN A 42 11.71 -0.32 -4.12
N ASP A 43 12.06 -1.07 -5.17
CA ASP A 43 12.99 -2.21 -5.12
C ASP A 43 14.36 -1.81 -5.66
N PHE A 44 15.22 -1.33 -4.76
CA PHE A 44 16.53 -0.76 -5.10
C PHE A 44 17.64 -1.32 -4.21
N LEU A 45 18.88 -1.15 -4.65
CA LEU A 45 20.08 -1.57 -3.96
C LEU A 45 20.16 -0.90 -2.58
N SER A 46 20.17 -1.71 -1.52
CA SER A 46 20.03 -1.22 -0.15
C SER A 46 21.25 -1.62 0.68
N MET A 47 22.00 -0.62 1.13
CA MET A 47 23.14 -0.86 2.02
C MET A 47 22.72 -1.38 3.40
N VAL A 48 21.60 -0.92 3.97
CA VAL A 48 21.12 -1.43 5.27
C VAL A 48 20.83 -2.93 5.22
N HIS A 49 20.04 -3.39 4.25
CA HIS A 49 19.77 -4.82 4.04
C HIS A 49 21.04 -5.62 3.72
N THR A 50 21.94 -5.06 2.91
CA THR A 50 23.22 -5.71 2.58
C THR A 50 24.08 -5.93 3.83
N ARG A 51 24.25 -4.91 4.68
CA ARG A 51 25.00 -5.04 5.95
C ARG A 51 24.35 -6.03 6.90
N THR A 52 23.02 -6.03 7.00
CA THR A 52 22.27 -7.00 7.83
C THR A 52 22.45 -8.44 7.36
N ILE A 53 22.46 -8.69 6.04
CA ILE A 53 22.59 -10.04 5.50
C ILE A 53 24.04 -10.53 5.58
N LEU A 54 25.01 -9.67 5.26
CA LEU A 54 26.43 -10.02 5.30
C LEU A 54 27.02 -10.01 6.71
N LEU A 55 26.31 -9.42 7.69
CA LEU A 55 26.76 -9.18 9.06
C LEU A 55 28.11 -8.43 9.12
N LYS A 56 28.34 -7.51 8.19
CA LYS A 56 29.54 -6.68 8.11
C LYS A 56 29.27 -5.34 7.45
N VAL A 57 30.17 -4.40 7.71
CA VAL A 57 30.11 -3.01 7.24
C VAL A 57 31.06 -2.71 6.08
N ALA A 58 31.80 -3.71 5.61
CA ALA A 58 32.71 -3.64 4.48
C ALA A 58 32.48 -4.82 3.55
N MET A 59 32.60 -4.60 2.24
CA MET A 59 32.44 -5.66 1.25
C MET A 59 33.75 -6.38 0.95
N SER A 60 33.63 -7.58 0.40
CA SER A 60 34.73 -8.44 0.00
C SER A 60 34.35 -9.19 -1.27
N LYS A 61 35.35 -9.57 -2.05
CA LYS A 61 35.15 -10.43 -3.23
C LYS A 61 34.31 -11.66 -2.86
N GLY A 62 33.28 -11.93 -3.65
CA GLY A 62 32.30 -13.00 -3.44
C GLY A 62 31.01 -12.56 -2.75
N ASP A 63 30.99 -11.38 -2.11
CA ASP A 63 29.77 -10.89 -1.48
C ASP A 63 28.69 -10.55 -2.49
N LYS A 64 27.45 -10.77 -2.06
CA LYS A 64 26.25 -10.31 -2.77
C LYS A 64 25.77 -9.00 -2.17
N LEU A 65 25.29 -8.12 -3.04
CA LEU A 65 24.59 -6.90 -2.67
C LEU A 65 23.09 -7.11 -2.87
N TYR A 66 22.28 -6.57 -1.96
CA TYR A 66 20.86 -6.92 -1.86
C TYR A 66 19.95 -5.70 -1.97
N SER A 67 18.76 -5.93 -2.51
CA SER A 67 17.71 -4.92 -2.61
C SER A 67 16.94 -4.70 -1.29
N THR A 68 16.05 -3.71 -1.25
CA THR A 68 15.06 -3.52 -0.17
C THR A 68 14.13 -4.73 0.02
N ARG A 69 13.98 -5.59 -1.00
CA ARG A 69 13.24 -6.85 -0.94
C ARG A 69 14.13 -8.06 -0.64
N ARG A 70 15.37 -7.83 -0.20
CA ARG A 70 16.39 -8.87 0.11
C ARG A 70 16.72 -9.78 -1.07
N LYS A 71 16.49 -9.32 -2.31
CA LYS A 71 16.88 -10.03 -3.53
C LYS A 71 18.33 -9.69 -3.90
N PRO A 72 19.17 -10.66 -4.28
CA PRO A 72 20.51 -10.37 -4.80
C PRO A 72 20.42 -9.53 -6.08
N MET A 73 21.15 -8.41 -6.12
CA MET A 73 21.24 -7.53 -7.29
C MET A 73 22.60 -7.67 -7.98
N PHE A 74 23.68 -7.72 -7.20
CA PHE A 74 25.05 -7.89 -7.70
C PHE A 74 25.86 -8.87 -6.86
N THR A 75 26.90 -9.45 -7.45
CA THR A 75 28.04 -10.02 -6.72
C THR A 75 29.30 -9.23 -7.06
N LEU A 76 30.10 -8.88 -6.05
CA LEU A 76 31.45 -8.37 -6.28
C LEU A 76 32.35 -9.53 -6.70
N VAL A 77 32.59 -9.70 -8.00
CA VAL A 77 33.34 -10.85 -8.54
C VAL A 77 34.84 -10.56 -8.66
N ASN A 78 35.21 -9.29 -8.78
CA ASN A 78 36.61 -8.87 -8.75
C ASN A 78 36.77 -7.51 -8.10
N ASP A 79 37.89 -7.33 -7.43
CA ASP A 79 38.29 -6.06 -6.82
C ASP A 79 39.81 -6.03 -6.84
N THR A 80 40.40 -5.13 -7.62
CA THR A 80 41.86 -4.98 -7.71
C THR A 80 42.41 -3.99 -6.69
N THR A 81 41.55 -3.35 -5.90
CA THR A 81 41.92 -2.40 -4.87
C THR A 81 42.28 -3.12 -3.57
N LYS A 82 42.49 -2.34 -2.50
CA LYS A 82 42.66 -2.87 -1.14
C LYS A 82 41.35 -3.30 -0.47
N GLY A 83 40.21 -3.28 -1.17
CA GLY A 83 38.89 -3.64 -0.62
C GLY A 83 38.28 -2.55 0.26
N VAL A 84 38.64 -1.28 0.03
CA VAL A 84 38.18 -0.14 0.83
C VAL A 84 37.05 0.55 0.09
N HIS A 85 35.83 0.16 0.44
CA HIS A 85 34.57 0.73 -0.07
C HIS A 85 33.66 0.97 1.13
N ASP A 86 32.93 2.08 1.12
CA ASP A 86 32.05 2.44 2.22
C ASP A 86 30.58 2.08 1.91
N LEU A 87 29.89 1.56 2.93
CA LEU A 87 28.49 1.17 2.88
C LEU A 87 27.65 1.97 3.88
N ILE A 88 28.20 2.98 4.57
CA ILE A 88 27.53 3.66 5.70
C ILE A 88 27.23 5.11 5.40
N TRP A 89 28.15 5.80 4.74
CA TRP A 89 28.10 7.24 4.57
C TRP A 89 27.04 7.65 3.56
N SER A 90 26.27 8.69 3.86
CA SER A 90 25.24 9.20 2.95
C SER A 90 25.87 9.91 1.75
N ALA A 91 25.14 9.94 0.63
CA ALA A 91 25.50 10.76 -0.52
C ALA A 91 25.71 12.23 -0.12
N CYS A 92 26.54 12.97 -0.85
CA CYS A 92 26.62 14.42 -0.65
C CYS A 92 25.39 15.12 -1.24
N ASP A 93 24.92 16.14 -0.54
CA ASP A 93 23.75 16.96 -0.89
C ASP A 93 24.01 18.45 -0.59
N ALA A 94 23.08 19.31 -1.03
CA ALA A 94 23.19 20.75 -0.86
C ALA A 94 23.22 21.20 0.61
N GLU A 95 22.53 20.52 1.52
CA GLU A 95 22.54 20.88 2.95
C GLU A 95 23.87 20.56 3.60
N ARG A 96 24.47 19.41 3.26
CA ARG A 96 25.80 19.03 3.73
C ARG A 96 26.85 20.06 3.31
N TYR A 97 26.84 20.51 2.05
CA TYR A 97 27.79 21.54 1.61
C TYR A 97 27.58 22.88 2.33
N ARG A 98 26.33 23.25 2.66
CA ARG A 98 26.07 24.44 3.49
C ARG A 98 26.60 24.27 4.91
N MET A 99 26.47 23.09 5.52
CA MET A 99 27.08 22.79 6.82
C MET A 99 28.61 22.90 6.79
N GLN A 100 29.22 22.61 5.64
CA GLN A 100 30.66 22.76 5.39
C GLN A 100 31.08 24.21 5.02
N GLY A 101 30.13 25.14 5.00
CA GLY A 101 30.40 26.57 4.77
C GLY A 101 30.36 27.03 3.32
N VAL A 102 29.93 26.18 2.37
CA VAL A 102 29.77 26.60 0.97
C VAL A 102 28.63 27.59 0.86
N LYS A 103 28.89 28.72 0.17
CA LYS A 103 27.88 29.72 -0.17
C LYS A 103 27.35 29.48 -1.58
N GLY A 104 26.03 29.29 -1.69
CA GLY A 104 25.37 29.05 -2.97
C GLY A 104 25.32 27.58 -3.36
N TYR A 105 25.18 27.31 -4.66
CA TYR A 105 25.07 25.96 -5.20
C TYR A 105 26.45 25.30 -5.30
N HIS A 106 26.50 24.02 -4.93
CA HIS A 106 27.62 23.13 -5.20
C HIS A 106 27.09 21.85 -5.83
N GLU A 107 27.78 21.35 -6.86
CA GLU A 107 27.45 20.07 -7.48
C GLU A 107 27.49 18.97 -6.40
N ASN A 108 26.50 18.08 -6.42
CA ASN A 108 26.35 17.05 -5.40
C ASN A 108 25.74 15.77 -5.99
N CYS A 109 26.00 14.65 -5.31
CA CYS A 109 25.62 13.33 -5.78
C CYS A 109 24.10 13.12 -5.81
N SER A 110 23.38 13.69 -4.84
CA SER A 110 21.92 13.62 -4.79
C SER A 110 21.27 14.24 -6.02
N ASP A 111 21.64 15.48 -6.37
CA ASP A 111 21.13 16.16 -7.55
C ASP A 111 21.56 15.44 -8.84
N ASN A 112 22.81 14.98 -8.89
CA ASN A 112 23.35 14.26 -10.04
C ASN A 112 22.58 12.97 -10.33
N MET A 113 22.24 12.20 -9.29
CA MET A 113 21.46 10.97 -9.43
C MET A 113 20.08 11.26 -10.04
N HIS A 114 19.35 12.25 -9.51
CA HIS A 114 18.04 12.64 -10.04
C HIS A 114 18.13 13.17 -11.47
N ALA A 115 19.15 13.98 -11.79
CA ALA A 115 19.35 14.50 -13.13
C ALA A 115 19.61 13.37 -14.15
N ALA A 116 20.47 12.41 -13.80
CA ALA A 116 20.80 11.28 -14.66
C ALA A 116 19.58 10.36 -14.89
N LEU A 117 18.82 10.04 -13.84
CA LEU A 117 17.59 9.26 -13.97
C LEU A 117 16.56 9.97 -14.85
N LYS A 118 16.31 11.26 -14.60
CA LYS A 118 15.35 12.06 -15.40
C LYS A 118 15.75 12.13 -16.88
N GLN A 119 17.05 12.22 -17.16
CA GLN A 119 17.57 12.32 -18.52
C GLN A 119 17.46 11.00 -19.29
N HIS A 120 17.82 9.88 -18.65
CA HIS A 120 17.97 8.59 -19.34
C HIS A 120 16.77 7.65 -19.19
N PHE A 121 15.98 7.85 -18.14
CA PHE A 121 14.79 7.06 -17.79
C PHE A 121 13.64 7.99 -17.38
N PRO A 122 13.13 8.84 -18.30
CA PRO A 122 12.12 9.85 -17.96
C PRO A 122 10.81 9.27 -17.39
N ASP A 123 10.49 8.02 -17.74
CA ASP A 123 9.31 7.29 -17.25
C ASP A 123 9.55 6.57 -15.91
N PHE A 124 10.78 6.60 -15.40
CA PHE A 124 11.14 6.01 -14.11
C PHE A 124 10.98 7.06 -13.01
N HIS A 125 9.93 6.93 -12.20
CA HIS A 125 9.55 7.91 -11.20
C HIS A 125 10.04 7.55 -9.80
N ILE A 126 10.87 8.41 -9.21
CA ILE A 126 11.25 8.38 -7.80
C ILE A 126 10.91 9.73 -7.15
N ALA A 127 10.70 9.74 -5.83
CA ALA A 127 10.42 10.97 -5.09
C ALA A 127 11.57 11.98 -5.25
N HIS A 128 11.24 13.24 -5.58
CA HIS A 128 12.24 14.26 -5.92
C HIS A 128 13.07 14.76 -4.74
N ASP A 129 12.58 14.55 -3.51
CA ASP A 129 13.19 14.97 -2.26
C ASP A 129 13.89 13.80 -1.53
N TRP A 130 14.14 12.70 -2.23
CA TRP A 130 14.63 11.47 -1.62
C TRP A 130 15.69 10.75 -2.47
N VAL A 131 16.76 10.33 -1.80
CA VAL A 131 17.88 9.58 -2.38
C VAL A 131 18.19 8.37 -1.50
N PRO A 132 18.29 7.15 -2.05
CA PRO A 132 18.73 5.99 -1.28
C PRO A 132 20.19 6.12 -0.84
N ASP A 133 20.55 5.47 0.27
CA ASP A 133 21.96 5.37 0.68
C ASP A 133 22.80 4.68 -0.42
N PRO A 134 23.83 5.36 -0.97
CA PRO A 134 24.67 4.79 -2.01
C PRO A 134 25.56 3.66 -1.49
N LEU A 135 26.02 2.82 -2.40
CA LEU A 135 27.29 2.15 -2.24
C LEU A 135 28.42 3.12 -2.64
N ASN A 136 29.30 3.50 -1.71
CA ASN A 136 30.38 4.44 -1.97
C ASN A 136 31.66 3.68 -2.39
N LEU A 137 31.84 3.47 -3.69
CA LEU A 137 33.01 2.80 -4.22
C LEU A 137 34.26 3.66 -4.02
N PHE A 138 35.35 3.01 -3.57
CA PHE A 138 36.67 3.61 -3.33
C PHE A 138 36.73 4.62 -2.16
N MET A 139 35.60 4.87 -1.49
CA MET A 139 35.55 5.76 -0.34
C MET A 139 36.15 5.10 0.89
N ASN A 140 37.00 5.85 1.60
CA ASN A 140 37.69 5.38 2.78
C ASN A 140 37.10 6.02 4.05
N VAL A 141 36.10 5.35 4.62
CA VAL A 141 35.53 5.69 5.92
C VAL A 141 36.04 4.67 6.94
N ALA A 142 36.86 5.14 7.88
CA ALA A 142 37.34 4.32 8.98
C ALA A 142 36.37 4.39 10.16
N ILE A 143 36.13 3.25 10.80
CA ILE A 143 35.43 3.17 12.09
C ILE A 143 36.50 2.96 13.17
N ASP A 144 36.62 3.90 14.11
CA ASP A 144 37.55 3.76 15.21
C ASP A 144 37.00 2.87 16.35
N HIS A 145 37.83 2.60 17.36
CA HIS A 145 37.46 1.77 18.51
C HIS A 145 36.38 2.39 19.42
N HIS A 146 35.99 3.64 19.18
CA HIS A 146 34.88 4.32 19.81
C HIS A 146 33.63 4.39 18.93
N SER A 147 33.64 3.70 17.78
CA SER A 147 32.57 3.74 16.78
C SER A 147 32.40 5.10 16.10
N ASN A 148 33.41 5.98 16.14
CA ASN A 148 33.39 7.21 15.35
C ASN A 148 33.67 6.88 13.88
N LEU A 149 33.00 7.60 12.99
CA LEU A 149 33.26 7.52 11.55
C LEU A 149 34.25 8.62 11.15
N ILE A 150 35.33 8.25 10.48
CA ILE A 150 36.43 9.15 10.09
C ILE A 150 36.66 9.03 8.59
N ILE A 151 36.43 10.12 7.85
CA ILE A 151 36.76 10.19 6.42
C ILE A 151 38.28 10.31 6.26
N ARG A 152 38.86 9.46 5.41
CA ARG A 152 40.27 9.46 5.05
C ARG A 152 40.43 9.55 3.52
N PRO A 153 41.63 9.92 3.02
CA PRO A 153 41.91 9.85 1.60
C PRO A 153 41.65 8.44 1.03
N PRO A 154 41.00 8.35 -0.15
CA PRO A 154 40.82 7.09 -0.87
C PRO A 154 42.12 6.31 -1.08
N THR A 155 42.04 4.99 -0.98
CA THR A 155 43.20 4.11 -1.13
C THR A 155 43.39 3.60 -2.55
N SER A 156 42.39 3.78 -3.43
CA SER A 156 42.45 3.35 -4.83
C SER A 156 43.56 4.08 -5.59
N GLU A 157 44.23 3.35 -6.46
CA GLU A 157 45.27 3.86 -7.35
C GLU A 157 44.80 3.87 -8.81
N LYS A 158 45.58 4.54 -9.65
CA LYS A 158 45.29 4.68 -11.08
C LYS A 158 45.07 3.33 -11.77
N GLY A 159 43.92 3.19 -12.42
CA GLY A 159 43.55 2.02 -13.22
C GLY A 159 43.04 0.83 -12.40
N GLU A 160 42.96 0.94 -11.08
CA GLU A 160 42.30 -0.07 -10.26
C GLU A 160 40.79 -0.06 -10.49
N TYR A 161 40.14 -1.21 -10.36
CA TYR A 161 38.74 -1.38 -10.68
C TYR A 161 38.06 -2.44 -9.81
N VAL A 162 36.73 -2.35 -9.77
CA VAL A 162 35.85 -3.41 -9.27
C VAL A 162 35.01 -3.96 -10.42
N THR A 163 34.70 -5.25 -10.35
CA THR A 163 33.78 -5.93 -11.28
C THR A 163 32.61 -6.49 -10.51
N PHE A 164 31.41 -6.08 -10.89
CA PHE A 164 30.16 -6.65 -10.42
C PHE A 164 29.53 -7.57 -11.45
N GLN A 165 28.94 -8.68 -11.02
CA GLN A 165 28.06 -9.49 -11.86
C GLN A 165 26.60 -9.26 -11.47
N ALA A 166 25.76 -8.87 -12.42
CA ALA A 166 24.34 -8.59 -12.21
C ALA A 166 23.52 -9.89 -12.05
N HIS A 167 22.64 -9.92 -11.05
CA HIS A 167 21.70 -11.05 -10.80
C HIS A 167 20.27 -10.77 -11.27
N ALA A 168 19.99 -9.54 -11.71
CA ALA A 168 18.72 -9.08 -12.25
C ALA A 168 18.96 -8.04 -13.35
N ASP A 169 17.91 -7.70 -14.09
CA ASP A 169 17.92 -6.53 -14.98
C ASP A 169 17.74 -5.28 -14.13
N LEU A 170 18.63 -4.30 -14.28
CA LEU A 170 18.75 -3.17 -13.37
C LEU A 170 18.97 -1.86 -14.14
N ILE A 171 18.48 -0.77 -13.58
CA ILE A 171 18.92 0.59 -13.90
C ILE A 171 20.06 0.91 -12.94
N VAL A 172 21.27 1.12 -13.45
CA VAL A 172 22.43 1.54 -12.66
C VAL A 172 22.58 3.04 -12.78
N VAL A 173 22.85 3.70 -11.65
CA VAL A 173 23.22 5.12 -11.59
C VAL A 173 24.54 5.23 -10.86
N MET A 174 25.50 5.96 -11.42
CA MET A 174 26.78 6.23 -10.79
C MET A 174 27.09 7.71 -10.86
N SER A 175 27.50 8.31 -9.75
CA SER A 175 27.95 9.70 -9.66
C SER A 175 29.42 9.75 -9.27
N ALA A 176 30.26 10.42 -10.07
CA ALA A 176 31.61 10.78 -9.63
C ALA A 176 31.46 11.89 -8.60
N CYS A 177 31.73 11.54 -7.33
CA CYS A 177 31.48 12.43 -6.20
C CYS A 177 32.17 13.79 -6.40
N PRO A 178 31.43 14.92 -6.34
CA PRO A 178 32.01 16.26 -6.52
C PRO A 178 32.79 16.80 -5.31
N GLN A 179 32.82 16.07 -4.19
CA GLN A 179 33.36 16.56 -2.92
C GLN A 179 34.85 16.91 -3.01
N ASP A 180 35.18 18.16 -2.74
CA ASP A 180 36.52 18.75 -2.85
C ASP A 180 36.96 19.50 -1.56
N ILE A 181 36.15 19.44 -0.49
CA ILE A 181 36.40 20.11 0.80
C ILE A 181 36.98 19.13 1.81
N ASP A 182 36.34 17.96 1.95
CA ASP A 182 36.82 16.87 2.81
C ASP A 182 37.91 16.04 2.11
N PRO A 183 38.64 15.17 2.83
CA PRO A 183 39.60 14.23 2.22
C PRO A 183 39.04 13.26 1.16
N VAL A 184 37.73 13.33 0.87
CA VAL A 184 37.09 12.62 -0.24
C VAL A 184 37.74 13.03 -1.56
N ASN A 185 37.87 12.10 -2.51
CA ASN A 185 38.53 12.31 -3.81
C ASN A 185 39.99 12.81 -3.72
N ALA A 186 40.62 12.78 -2.55
CA ALA A 186 41.91 13.43 -2.29
C ALA A 186 41.93 14.94 -2.67
N GLY A 187 40.78 15.60 -2.63
CA GLY A 187 40.64 17.05 -2.91
C GLY A 187 40.49 17.41 -4.40
N GLU A 188 40.57 16.46 -5.33
CA GLU A 188 40.46 16.74 -6.77
C GLU A 188 39.51 15.73 -7.44
N PRO A 189 38.24 16.12 -7.68
CA PRO A 189 37.30 15.28 -8.43
C PRO A 189 37.76 15.07 -9.88
N THR A 190 37.88 13.81 -10.29
CA THR A 190 38.28 13.36 -11.62
C THR A 190 37.21 12.43 -12.22
N ASP A 191 37.33 12.15 -13.51
CA ASP A 191 36.48 11.19 -14.20
C ASP A 191 36.89 9.75 -13.92
N CYS A 192 35.92 8.85 -14.07
CA CYS A 192 36.12 7.41 -14.05
C CYS A 192 35.68 6.80 -15.38
N GLU A 193 36.09 5.56 -15.63
CA GLU A 193 35.59 4.78 -16.75
C GLU A 193 34.71 3.63 -16.24
N TYR A 194 33.80 3.17 -17.08
CA TYR A 194 33.04 1.95 -16.81
C TYR A 194 32.88 1.11 -18.07
N ARG A 195 32.69 -0.19 -17.88
CA ARG A 195 32.49 -1.14 -18.97
C ARG A 195 31.43 -2.15 -18.59
N VAL A 196 30.37 -2.22 -19.38
CA VAL A 196 29.42 -3.32 -19.37
C VAL A 196 29.91 -4.37 -20.36
N ALA A 197 29.99 -5.63 -19.93
CA ALA A 197 30.44 -6.76 -20.74
C ALA A 197 29.61 -8.02 -20.47
N GLY A 198 29.70 -8.98 -21.39
CA GLY A 198 28.91 -10.23 -21.37
C GLY A 198 27.87 -10.24 -22.48
N GLU A 199 27.54 -11.44 -22.95
CA GLU A 199 26.44 -11.62 -23.89
C GLU A 199 25.15 -11.16 -23.23
N THR A 200 24.38 -10.33 -23.93
CA THR A 200 22.95 -10.21 -23.67
C THR A 200 22.40 -11.61 -23.75
N ILE A 201 21.98 -12.20 -22.63
CA ILE A 201 21.12 -13.36 -22.67
C ILE A 201 19.80 -12.78 -23.15
N PRO A 202 19.43 -12.95 -24.45
CA PRO A 202 18.13 -12.46 -24.87
C PRO A 202 17.11 -13.14 -23.97
N LEU A 203 16.03 -12.44 -23.63
CA LEU A 203 14.86 -13.01 -22.98
C LEU A 203 14.43 -14.28 -23.75
N SER A 204 15.02 -15.43 -23.44
CA SER A 204 14.23 -16.65 -23.37
C SER A 204 13.23 -16.30 -22.29
N ALA A 205 11.95 -16.47 -22.59
CA ALA A 205 10.83 -16.21 -21.70
C ALA A 205 10.84 -17.13 -20.46
N SER A 206 12.00 -17.41 -19.87
CA SER A 206 12.16 -17.68 -18.46
C SER A 206 12.10 -16.36 -17.71
N LEU A 207 10.89 -15.81 -17.68
CA LEU A 207 10.32 -15.30 -16.45
C LEU A 207 10.90 -16.18 -15.31
N ILE A 208 11.42 -15.57 -14.23
CA ILE A 208 10.96 -16.10 -12.94
C ILE A 208 9.47 -16.08 -13.15
N LYS A 209 8.87 -17.24 -13.39
CA LYS A 209 7.43 -17.35 -13.32
C LYS A 209 7.14 -16.78 -11.95
N SER A 210 6.67 -15.53 -11.94
CA SER A 210 5.52 -15.23 -11.13
C SER A 210 4.64 -16.46 -11.28
N PRO A 211 4.32 -17.18 -10.20
CA PRO A 211 3.51 -18.40 -10.30
C PRO A 211 2.24 -18.17 -11.16
N TYR A 212 1.87 -16.91 -11.35
CA TYR A 212 0.86 -16.41 -12.26
C TYR A 212 1.33 -16.33 -13.73
N ALA A 213 1.24 -17.46 -14.44
CA ALA A 213 1.30 -17.51 -15.90
C ALA A 213 0.10 -16.82 -16.60
N ARG A 214 -0.84 -16.27 -15.83
CA ARG A 214 -2.01 -15.52 -16.29
C ARG A 214 -1.96 -14.09 -15.73
N PRO A 215 -2.44 -13.09 -16.48
CA PRO A 215 -2.67 -11.75 -15.93
C PRO A 215 -3.48 -11.86 -14.64
N ARG A 216 -3.06 -11.16 -13.59
CA ARG A 216 -3.81 -11.12 -12.34
C ARG A 216 -5.15 -10.43 -12.58
N LYS A 217 -6.18 -10.86 -11.86
CA LYS A 217 -7.51 -10.23 -11.91
C LYS A 217 -7.94 -9.82 -10.51
N VAL A 218 -7.32 -8.78 -9.98
CA VAL A 218 -7.60 -8.27 -8.64
C VAL A 218 -8.67 -7.20 -8.71
N LYS A 219 -9.69 -7.30 -7.84
CA LYS A 219 -10.72 -6.27 -7.70
C LYS A 219 -10.52 -5.50 -6.40
N VAL A 220 -10.24 -4.21 -6.48
CA VAL A 220 -10.18 -3.35 -5.30
C VAL A 220 -11.58 -2.84 -4.98
N ALA A 221 -12.09 -3.23 -3.82
CA ALA A 221 -13.36 -2.77 -3.29
C ALA A 221 -13.10 -1.59 -2.36
N LEU A 222 -12.74 -0.43 -2.93
CA LEU A 222 -12.56 0.81 -2.18
C LEU A 222 -13.93 1.38 -1.81
N SER A 223 -14.17 1.54 -0.51
CA SER A 223 -15.43 2.04 0.03
C SER A 223 -15.26 3.13 1.06
N PHE A 224 -16.34 3.90 1.21
CA PHE A 224 -16.45 4.99 2.16
C PHE A 224 -17.68 4.82 3.05
N ASP A 225 -17.47 4.62 4.34
CA ASP A 225 -18.58 4.65 5.31
C ASP A 225 -18.74 6.11 5.75
N PHE A 226 -19.82 6.74 5.31
CA PHE A 226 -20.05 8.18 5.47
C PHE A 226 -20.82 8.46 6.75
N ASP A 227 -20.19 8.18 7.88
CA ASP A 227 -20.87 8.17 9.17
C ASP A 227 -21.28 9.57 9.63
N ALA A 228 -20.35 10.53 9.62
CA ALA A 228 -20.61 11.91 10.02
C ALA A 228 -21.30 12.00 11.40
N VAL A 229 -22.34 12.84 11.53
CA VAL A 229 -23.07 13.04 12.80
C VAL A 229 -23.74 11.75 13.27
N SER A 230 -24.10 10.84 12.36
CA SER A 230 -24.83 9.63 12.71
C SER A 230 -24.03 8.71 13.64
N HIS A 231 -22.70 8.66 13.49
CA HIS A 231 -21.80 7.94 14.40
C HIS A 231 -22.05 8.30 15.87
N TRP A 232 -22.10 9.60 16.16
CA TRP A 232 -22.27 10.15 17.52
C TRP A 232 -23.68 9.92 18.07
N LEU A 233 -24.67 9.61 17.23
CA LEU A 233 -26.03 9.29 17.66
C LEU A 233 -26.19 7.79 17.96
N GLY A 234 -25.48 6.94 17.22
CA GLY A 234 -25.53 5.49 17.35
C GLY A 234 -24.34 4.92 18.13
N THR A 235 -23.36 4.36 17.41
CA THR A 235 -22.25 3.61 18.02
C THR A 235 -21.31 4.43 18.90
N GLY A 236 -21.08 5.71 18.56
CA GLY A 236 -20.23 6.63 19.31
C GLY A 236 -20.98 7.40 20.41
N CYS A 237 -22.26 7.10 20.62
CA CYS A 237 -23.12 7.80 21.57
C CYS A 237 -22.65 7.61 23.02
N HIS A 238 -22.44 8.73 23.70
CA HIS A 238 -22.06 8.80 25.11
C HIS A 238 -22.76 9.97 25.81
N PRO A 239 -23.17 9.83 27.09
CA PRO A 239 -23.83 10.91 27.84
C PRO A 239 -23.04 12.22 27.92
N ASP A 240 -21.71 12.12 27.87
CA ASP A 240 -20.79 13.26 27.94
C ASP A 240 -20.40 13.83 26.56
N ASN A 241 -20.98 13.31 25.47
CA ASN A 241 -20.75 13.89 24.16
C ASN A 241 -21.16 15.36 24.13
N ASN A 242 -20.33 16.18 23.51
CA ASN A 242 -20.49 17.62 23.50
C ASN A 242 -20.40 18.20 22.08
N MET A 243 -20.57 19.51 21.95
CA MET A 243 -20.55 20.18 20.65
C MET A 243 -19.28 19.94 19.83
N ALA A 244 -18.12 19.74 20.47
CA ALA A 244 -16.88 19.43 19.77
C ALA A 244 -16.97 18.07 19.04
N ASP A 245 -17.53 17.06 19.69
CA ASP A 245 -17.70 15.73 19.11
C ASP A 245 -18.63 15.78 17.89
N TYR A 246 -19.82 16.37 18.06
CA TYR A 246 -20.77 16.54 16.95
C TYR A 246 -20.16 17.37 15.80
N SER A 247 -19.33 18.38 16.12
CA SER A 247 -18.68 19.20 15.10
C SER A 247 -17.73 18.40 14.19
N SER A 248 -17.14 17.31 14.69
CA SER A 248 -16.31 16.41 13.87
C SER A 248 -17.15 15.66 12.82
N GLY A 249 -18.37 15.25 13.17
CA GLY A 249 -19.34 14.69 12.22
C GLY A 249 -19.81 15.74 11.20
N ILE A 250 -19.98 16.99 11.60
CA ILE A 250 -20.26 18.11 10.66
C ILE A 250 -19.09 18.32 9.70
N PHE A 251 -17.84 18.24 10.18
CA PHE A 251 -16.64 18.29 9.34
C PHE A 251 -16.64 17.18 8.30
N ALA A 252 -16.95 15.94 8.68
CA ALA A 252 -17.04 14.83 7.74
C ALA A 252 -18.06 15.11 6.62
N GLY A 253 -19.25 15.58 7.02
CA GLY A 253 -20.36 15.93 6.14
C GLY A 253 -20.11 17.07 5.15
N GLN A 254 -19.41 18.12 5.60
CA GLN A 254 -19.22 19.35 4.82
C GLN A 254 -17.86 19.44 4.13
N VAL A 255 -16.83 18.80 4.67
CA VAL A 255 -15.43 18.97 4.25
C VAL A 255 -14.79 17.64 3.87
N GLY A 256 -14.83 16.66 4.78
CA GLY A 256 -14.15 15.37 4.59
C GLY A 256 -14.58 14.65 3.33
N ALA A 257 -15.89 14.50 3.13
CA ALA A 257 -16.44 13.80 1.97
C ALA A 257 -16.15 14.53 0.65
N VAL A 258 -16.21 15.86 0.65
CA VAL A 258 -15.90 16.68 -0.53
C VAL A 258 -14.43 16.53 -0.92
N ARG A 259 -13.51 16.51 0.05
CA ARG A 259 -12.08 16.29 -0.21
C ARG A 259 -11.80 14.93 -0.82
N LEU A 260 -12.36 13.87 -0.23
CA LEU A 260 -12.22 12.51 -0.76
C LEU A 260 -12.82 12.40 -2.16
N LEU A 261 -13.99 12.98 -2.40
CA LEU A 261 -14.59 12.97 -3.73
C LEU A 261 -13.72 13.67 -4.78
N ASN A 262 -13.09 14.79 -4.43
CA ASN A 262 -12.16 15.49 -5.33
C ASN A 262 -10.91 14.66 -5.61
N LEU A 263 -10.35 13.99 -4.58
CA LEU A 263 -9.24 13.06 -4.74
C LEU A 263 -9.60 11.91 -5.69
N LEU A 264 -10.75 11.28 -5.50
CA LEU A 264 -11.20 10.17 -6.36
C LEU A 264 -11.38 10.61 -7.82
N LYS A 265 -11.87 11.84 -8.05
CA LYS A 265 -11.97 12.43 -9.39
C LYS A 265 -10.61 12.67 -10.02
N GLN A 266 -9.64 13.16 -9.26
CA GLN A 266 -8.26 13.34 -9.72
C GLN A 266 -7.63 12.03 -10.21
N TYR A 267 -8.01 10.89 -9.62
CA TYR A 267 -7.51 9.56 -9.99
C TYR A 267 -8.43 8.75 -10.92
N ASP A 268 -9.50 9.34 -11.44
CA ASP A 268 -10.47 8.71 -12.35
C ASP A 268 -11.09 7.40 -11.80
N ILE A 269 -11.47 7.43 -10.52
CA ILE A 269 -12.10 6.30 -9.82
C ILE A 269 -13.35 6.70 -9.04
N ALA A 270 -13.87 7.92 -9.20
CA ALA A 270 -15.01 8.42 -8.44
C ALA A 270 -16.34 7.69 -8.73
N ASP A 271 -16.44 7.00 -9.86
CA ASP A 271 -17.56 6.13 -10.28
C ASP A 271 -17.30 4.64 -10.00
N LYS A 272 -16.11 4.30 -9.51
CA LYS A 272 -15.63 2.92 -9.30
C LYS A 272 -15.53 2.55 -7.81
N VAL A 273 -16.20 3.31 -6.95
CA VAL A 273 -16.20 3.13 -5.49
C VAL A 273 -17.62 3.02 -4.94
N THR A 274 -17.73 2.52 -3.72
CA THR A 274 -19.01 2.40 -3.00
C THR A 274 -19.02 3.30 -1.78
N TRP A 275 -20.09 4.07 -1.59
CA TRP A 275 -20.33 4.84 -0.37
C TRP A 275 -21.46 4.18 0.40
N PHE A 276 -21.17 3.67 1.60
CA PHE A 276 -22.19 3.20 2.53
C PHE A 276 -22.59 4.39 3.40
N ILE A 277 -23.83 4.85 3.25
CA ILE A 277 -24.28 6.11 3.85
C ILE A 277 -25.45 5.81 4.82
N PRO A 278 -25.37 6.25 6.08
CA PRO A 278 -26.49 6.18 6.99
C PRO A 278 -27.65 7.06 6.51
N GLY A 279 -28.90 6.63 6.70
CA GLY A 279 -30.09 7.39 6.32
C GLY A 279 -30.14 8.79 6.94
N HIS A 280 -29.67 8.94 8.18
CA HIS A 280 -29.49 10.24 8.83
C HIS A 280 -28.52 11.14 8.05
N THR A 281 -27.36 10.62 7.64
CA THR A 281 -26.37 11.38 6.85
C THR A 281 -26.94 11.80 5.50
N MET A 282 -27.68 10.91 4.84
CA MET A 282 -28.40 11.20 3.60
C MET A 282 -29.33 12.42 3.72
N GLU A 283 -30.09 12.50 4.81
CA GLU A 283 -31.04 13.59 5.06
C GLU A 283 -30.39 14.85 5.67
N THR A 284 -29.25 14.70 6.37
CA THR A 284 -28.54 15.81 7.03
C THR A 284 -27.61 16.58 6.09
N PHE A 285 -26.95 15.89 5.15
CA PHE A 285 -26.02 16.50 4.19
C PHE A 285 -26.44 16.25 2.73
N PRO A 286 -27.68 16.60 2.34
CA PRO A 286 -28.23 16.23 1.05
C PRO A 286 -27.41 16.78 -0.12
N GLU A 287 -26.84 17.98 0.00
CA GLU A 287 -25.99 18.57 -1.04
C GLU A 287 -24.68 17.79 -1.26
N THR A 288 -24.02 17.36 -0.18
CA THR A 288 -22.78 16.57 -0.29
C THR A 288 -23.08 15.18 -0.84
N VAL A 289 -24.14 14.53 -0.34
CA VAL A 289 -24.56 13.21 -0.80
C VAL A 289 -24.98 13.26 -2.27
N GLN A 290 -25.65 14.32 -2.72
CA GLN A 290 -25.97 14.51 -4.13
C GLN A 290 -24.73 14.58 -5.02
N LYS A 291 -23.62 15.17 -4.55
CA LYS A 291 -22.35 15.20 -5.30
C LYS A 291 -21.74 13.79 -5.44
N VAL A 292 -21.88 12.94 -4.41
CA VAL A 292 -21.47 11.53 -4.46
C VAL A 292 -22.32 10.76 -5.47
N VAL A 293 -23.65 10.93 -5.43
CA VAL A 293 -24.55 10.31 -6.42
C VAL A 293 -24.20 10.76 -7.84
N GLN A 294 -23.94 12.05 -8.05
CA GLN A 294 -23.56 12.61 -9.34
C GLN A 294 -22.19 12.15 -9.85
N SER A 295 -21.30 11.62 -8.99
CA SER A 295 -20.03 11.07 -9.44
C SER A 295 -20.15 9.68 -10.07
N GLY A 296 -21.34 9.05 -10.00
CA GLY A 296 -21.55 7.69 -10.46
C GLY A 296 -21.18 6.62 -9.44
N ALA A 297 -20.74 7.01 -8.23
CA ALA A 297 -20.43 6.07 -7.17
C ALA A 297 -21.67 5.23 -6.79
N GLU A 298 -21.42 3.99 -6.37
CA GLU A 298 -22.47 3.16 -5.79
C GLU A 298 -22.87 3.69 -4.41
N ILE A 299 -24.17 3.65 -4.08
CA ILE A 299 -24.70 3.95 -2.74
C ILE A 299 -25.18 2.65 -2.08
N GLY A 300 -24.56 2.28 -0.97
CA GLY A 300 -24.99 1.22 -0.06
C GLY A 300 -25.64 1.78 1.20
N LEU A 301 -26.40 0.94 1.90
CA LEU A 301 -27.03 1.31 3.18
C LEU A 301 -26.11 1.05 4.37
N HIS A 302 -26.22 1.90 5.40
CA HIS A 302 -25.40 1.84 6.60
C HIS A 302 -26.16 2.18 7.90
N GLY A 303 -27.35 1.61 8.09
CA GLY A 303 -28.26 2.00 9.18
C GLY A 303 -28.87 3.39 8.95
N TYR A 304 -29.64 3.89 9.92
CA TYR A 304 -30.20 5.25 9.83
C TYR A 304 -29.32 6.22 10.60
N SER A 305 -29.25 6.07 11.92
CA SER A 305 -28.40 6.86 12.83
C SER A 305 -27.18 6.05 13.31
N HIS A 306 -26.64 5.19 12.44
CA HIS A 306 -25.49 4.33 12.72
C HIS A 306 -25.69 3.47 14.00
N GLU A 307 -26.87 2.85 14.13
CA GLU A 307 -27.28 2.09 15.31
C GLU A 307 -26.55 0.74 15.41
N GLY A 308 -26.06 0.40 16.60
CA GLY A 308 -25.55 -0.94 16.87
C GLY A 308 -26.69 -1.95 16.97
N ILE A 309 -26.53 -3.15 16.37
CA ILE A 309 -27.62 -4.14 16.35
C ILE A 309 -28.04 -4.63 17.74
N TYR A 310 -27.17 -4.50 18.75
CA TYR A 310 -27.49 -4.83 20.14
C TYR A 310 -28.45 -3.85 20.80
N GLN A 311 -28.66 -2.68 20.20
CA GLN A 311 -29.55 -1.62 20.70
C GLN A 311 -30.98 -1.77 20.16
N MET A 312 -31.20 -2.63 19.16
CA MET A 312 -32.46 -2.73 18.43
C MET A 312 -33.19 -4.06 18.66
N THR A 313 -34.52 -3.97 18.70
CA THR A 313 -35.44 -5.09 18.49
C THR A 313 -35.59 -5.41 17.00
N GLU A 314 -36.09 -6.60 16.65
CA GLU A 314 -36.32 -6.99 15.24
C GLU A 314 -37.29 -6.04 14.51
N THR A 315 -38.28 -5.49 15.23
CA THR A 315 -39.21 -4.50 14.67
C THR A 315 -38.48 -3.20 14.35
N GLN A 316 -37.67 -2.69 15.27
CA GLN A 316 -36.87 -1.48 15.03
C GLN A 316 -35.90 -1.67 13.87
N GLU A 317 -35.25 -2.83 13.79
CA GLU A 317 -34.36 -3.19 12.69
C GLU A 317 -35.10 -3.16 11.34
N THR A 318 -36.31 -3.72 11.30
CA THR A 318 -37.17 -3.70 10.10
C THR A 318 -37.56 -2.28 9.70
N ASP A 319 -37.98 -1.46 10.66
CA ASP A 319 -38.41 -0.08 10.42
C ASP A 319 -37.25 0.78 9.92
N VAL A 320 -36.07 0.65 10.55
CA VAL A 320 -34.83 1.33 10.15
C VAL A 320 -34.44 0.93 8.72
N LEU A 321 -34.43 -0.37 8.40
CA LEU A 321 -34.08 -0.83 7.06
C LEU A 321 -35.05 -0.28 6.01
N ASN A 322 -36.36 -0.32 6.28
CA ASN A 322 -37.38 0.20 5.35
C ASN A 322 -37.22 1.70 5.10
N LYS A 323 -37.00 2.50 6.17
CA LYS A 323 -36.75 3.94 6.05
C LYS A 323 -35.48 4.22 5.24
N CYS A 324 -34.41 3.45 5.45
CA CYS A 324 -33.17 3.61 4.70
C CYS A 324 -33.35 3.29 3.20
N ILE A 325 -34.10 2.23 2.88
CA ILE A 325 -34.45 1.90 1.48
C ILE A 325 -35.23 3.06 0.85
N GLU A 326 -36.22 3.62 1.54
CA GLU A 326 -37.01 4.75 1.05
C GLU A 326 -36.12 5.97 0.74
N VAL A 327 -35.29 6.38 1.69
CA VAL A 327 -34.40 7.56 1.56
C VAL A 327 -33.40 7.36 0.42
N ALA A 328 -32.72 6.21 0.37
CA ALA A 328 -31.75 5.90 -0.67
C ALA A 328 -32.39 5.81 -2.07
N THR A 329 -33.59 5.23 -2.17
CA THR A 329 -34.33 5.12 -3.43
C THR A 329 -34.74 6.50 -3.93
N LYS A 330 -35.20 7.38 -3.03
CA LYS A 330 -35.55 8.77 -3.39
C LYS A 330 -34.34 9.56 -3.92
N LEU A 331 -33.15 9.33 -3.37
CA LEU A 331 -31.92 10.02 -3.79
C LEU A 331 -31.34 9.50 -5.10
N THR A 332 -31.34 8.17 -5.29
CA THR A 332 -30.63 7.53 -6.41
C THR A 332 -31.55 7.12 -7.57
N GLY A 333 -32.87 7.15 -7.37
CA GLY A 333 -33.86 6.67 -8.33
C GLY A 333 -33.96 5.15 -8.45
N LYS A 334 -33.13 4.39 -7.72
CA LYS A 334 -33.13 2.92 -7.72
C LYS A 334 -33.00 2.38 -6.28
N PRO A 335 -33.57 1.21 -5.97
CA PRO A 335 -33.38 0.60 -4.66
C PRO A 335 -31.90 0.27 -4.44
N PRO A 336 -31.37 0.45 -3.21
CA PRO A 336 -30.01 0.05 -2.87
C PRO A 336 -29.87 -1.46 -2.96
N ARG A 337 -28.68 -1.93 -3.37
CA ARG A 337 -28.38 -3.36 -3.51
C ARG A 337 -27.38 -3.88 -2.49
N GLY A 338 -26.69 -2.98 -1.81
CA GLY A 338 -25.67 -3.26 -0.82
C GLY A 338 -26.02 -2.79 0.59
N TYR A 339 -25.55 -3.52 1.58
CA TYR A 339 -25.67 -3.18 2.99
C TYR A 339 -24.35 -3.43 3.72
N ARG A 340 -23.99 -2.52 4.63
CA ARG A 340 -22.96 -2.73 5.65
C ARG A 340 -23.54 -2.37 7.00
N ALA A 341 -23.39 -3.23 7.98
CA ALA A 341 -23.87 -2.98 9.33
C ALA A 341 -22.95 -1.97 10.05
N PRO A 342 -23.49 -0.97 10.78
CA PRO A 342 -22.71 -0.15 11.70
C PRO A 342 -21.83 -1.02 12.63
N MET A 343 -20.55 -0.67 12.72
CA MET A 343 -19.52 -1.41 13.50
C MET A 343 -19.38 -2.90 13.13
N TYR A 344 -19.78 -3.29 11.91
CA TYR A 344 -19.86 -4.69 11.49
C TYR A 344 -20.77 -5.56 12.38
N THR A 345 -21.64 -4.93 13.17
CA THR A 345 -22.50 -5.64 14.13
C THR A 345 -23.78 -6.09 13.44
N ILE A 346 -23.87 -7.37 13.09
CA ILE A 346 -25.00 -7.96 12.38
C ILE A 346 -25.55 -9.20 13.11
N ARG A 347 -26.84 -9.51 12.93
CA ARG A 347 -27.49 -10.71 13.48
C ARG A 347 -28.16 -11.55 12.40
N GLU A 348 -28.59 -12.74 12.76
CA GLU A 348 -29.33 -13.66 11.88
C GLU A 348 -30.66 -13.02 11.41
N THR A 349 -31.25 -12.15 12.22
CA THR A 349 -32.44 -11.36 11.89
C THR A 349 -32.16 -10.39 10.75
N THR A 350 -31.02 -9.71 10.79
CA THR A 350 -30.55 -8.83 9.71
C THR A 350 -30.38 -9.61 8.42
N VAL A 351 -29.70 -10.75 8.46
CA VAL A 351 -29.48 -11.58 7.27
C VAL A 351 -30.83 -12.02 6.66
N LYS A 352 -31.80 -12.41 7.48
CA LYS A 352 -33.17 -12.73 7.02
C LYS A 352 -33.84 -11.52 6.37
N LEU A 353 -33.72 -10.33 6.96
CA LEU A 353 -34.30 -9.10 6.41
C LEU A 353 -33.65 -8.69 5.08
N LEU A 354 -32.33 -8.76 4.95
CA LEU A 354 -31.61 -8.48 3.72
C LEU A 354 -32.03 -9.44 2.59
N ARG A 355 -32.13 -10.73 2.89
CA ARG A 355 -32.62 -11.75 1.94
C ARG A 355 -34.10 -11.54 1.56
N LYS A 356 -34.94 -11.18 2.53
CA LYS A 356 -36.36 -10.87 2.29
C LYS A 356 -36.52 -9.68 1.33
N ASN A 357 -35.70 -8.65 1.52
CA ASN A 357 -35.67 -7.45 0.68
C ASN A 357 -34.78 -7.57 -0.57
N LYS A 358 -34.26 -8.77 -0.87
CA LYS A 358 -33.53 -9.10 -2.11
C LYS A 358 -32.25 -8.27 -2.32
N PHE A 359 -31.57 -7.89 -1.24
CA PHE A 359 -30.23 -7.29 -1.34
C PHE A 359 -29.27 -8.22 -2.10
N LEU A 360 -28.41 -7.66 -2.94
CA LEU A 360 -27.41 -8.43 -3.67
C LEU A 360 -26.31 -8.90 -2.73
N TYR A 361 -25.82 -7.98 -1.88
CA TYR A 361 -24.67 -8.25 -1.04
C TYR A 361 -24.74 -7.57 0.33
N ASN A 362 -24.01 -8.17 1.26
CA ASN A 362 -23.64 -7.64 2.57
C ASN A 362 -22.10 -7.48 2.63
N SER A 363 -21.62 -6.54 3.43
CA SER A 363 -20.17 -6.34 3.64
C SER A 363 -19.85 -6.07 5.12
N SER A 364 -20.23 -7.04 5.96
CA SER A 364 -20.15 -6.93 7.43
C SER A 364 -19.48 -8.14 8.10
N LEU A 365 -19.29 -9.27 7.41
CA LEU A 365 -18.75 -10.49 7.99
C LEU A 365 -17.31 -10.78 7.53
N MET A 366 -16.57 -11.46 8.41
CA MET A 366 -15.13 -11.68 8.30
C MET A 366 -14.75 -13.17 8.16
N HIS A 367 -15.59 -14.02 7.56
CA HIS A 367 -15.25 -15.44 7.39
C HIS A 367 -14.10 -15.65 6.40
N HIS A 368 -13.87 -14.65 5.55
CA HIS A 368 -12.70 -14.53 4.70
C HIS A 368 -12.22 -13.09 4.76
N ASP A 369 -10.98 -12.86 4.34
CA ASP A 369 -10.34 -11.55 4.32
C ASP A 369 -10.26 -10.88 2.93
N SER A 370 -10.48 -11.64 1.85
CA SER A 370 -10.20 -11.24 0.46
C SER A 370 -10.86 -12.13 -0.62
N GLN A 371 -11.80 -13.00 -0.26
CA GLN A 371 -12.65 -13.72 -1.23
C GLN A 371 -14.12 -13.49 -0.86
N PRO A 372 -15.00 -13.22 -1.85
CA PRO A 372 -16.43 -13.24 -1.60
C PRO A 372 -16.91 -14.65 -1.23
N PHE A 373 -17.97 -14.72 -0.43
CA PHE A 373 -18.63 -15.97 -0.06
C PHE A 373 -20.13 -15.75 0.07
N PHE A 374 -20.94 -16.80 0.20
CA PHE A 374 -22.36 -16.60 0.52
C PHE A 374 -22.50 -16.27 2.01
N THR A 375 -23.18 -15.16 2.34
CA THR A 375 -23.51 -14.83 3.73
C THR A 375 -24.19 -16.05 4.37
N PRO A 376 -23.70 -16.57 5.50
CA PRO A 376 -24.17 -17.83 6.07
C PRO A 376 -25.61 -17.74 6.57
N ASN A 377 -26.19 -18.89 6.88
CA ASN A 377 -27.49 -19.00 7.56
C ASN A 377 -27.34 -19.73 8.90
N ASP A 378 -26.26 -19.40 9.62
CA ASP A 378 -25.94 -20.01 10.90
C ASP A 378 -26.99 -19.70 11.96
N PRO A 379 -27.26 -20.64 12.89
CA PRO A 379 -27.99 -20.31 14.11
C PRO A 379 -27.14 -19.41 15.02
N PRO A 380 -27.76 -18.68 15.97
CA PRO A 380 -27.02 -17.91 16.96
C PRO A 380 -26.00 -18.74 17.72
N ILE A 381 -24.81 -18.16 17.92
CA ILE A 381 -23.74 -18.79 18.71
C ILE A 381 -24.24 -19.03 20.14
N LYS A 382 -24.19 -20.28 20.59
CA LYS A 382 -24.49 -20.66 21.96
C LYS A 382 -23.29 -20.33 22.85
N THR A 383 -23.45 -19.37 23.75
CA THR A 383 -22.42 -19.02 24.73
C THR A 383 -22.38 -20.02 25.88
N ILE A 384 -21.24 -20.08 26.58
CA ILE A 384 -21.07 -20.93 27.77
C ILE A 384 -21.95 -20.39 28.90
N ASP A 385 -22.77 -21.27 29.45
CA ASP A 385 -23.53 -21.02 30.68
C ASP A 385 -22.84 -21.68 31.87
N PHE A 386 -21.93 -20.96 32.53
CA PHE A 386 -21.12 -21.48 33.64
C PHE A 386 -21.93 -21.93 34.86
N SER A 387 -23.24 -21.69 34.90
CA SER A 387 -24.12 -22.24 35.93
C SER A 387 -24.47 -23.73 35.72
N LYS A 388 -24.20 -24.27 34.52
CA LYS A 388 -24.52 -25.66 34.13
C LYS A 388 -23.28 -26.57 34.19
N PRO A 389 -23.46 -27.90 34.18
CA PRO A 389 -22.35 -28.83 33.99
C PRO A 389 -21.65 -28.59 32.65
N ALA A 390 -20.33 -28.87 32.61
CA ALA A 390 -19.52 -28.66 31.41
C ALA A 390 -20.06 -29.38 30.16
N SER A 391 -20.71 -30.53 30.34
CA SER A 391 -21.39 -31.25 29.26
C SER A 391 -22.39 -30.41 28.45
N SER A 392 -22.89 -29.29 28.99
CA SER A 392 -23.80 -28.39 28.28
C SER A 392 -23.14 -27.49 27.23
N TRP A 393 -21.80 -27.41 27.18
CA TRP A 393 -21.04 -26.66 26.15
C TRP A 393 -19.89 -27.44 25.52
N LEU A 394 -19.72 -28.73 25.86
CA LEU A 394 -18.73 -29.62 25.23
C LEU A 394 -19.24 -30.16 23.88
N GLU A 395 -19.74 -29.25 23.03
CA GLU A 395 -20.22 -29.54 21.69
C GLU A 395 -19.57 -28.56 20.69
N PRO A 396 -19.21 -29.01 19.48
CA PRO A 396 -18.69 -28.11 18.45
C PRO A 396 -19.79 -27.18 17.93
N THR A 397 -19.41 -25.95 17.57
CA THR A 397 -20.30 -25.02 16.88
C THR A 397 -20.57 -25.52 15.46
N PRO A 398 -21.83 -25.69 15.03
CA PRO A 398 -22.14 -26.02 13.64
C PRO A 398 -21.81 -24.80 12.75
N ILE A 399 -21.10 -25.05 11.64
CA ILE A 399 -20.76 -24.03 10.63
C ILE A 399 -21.53 -24.35 9.36
N ALA A 400 -22.35 -23.42 8.87
CA ALA A 400 -23.14 -23.58 7.66
C ALA A 400 -22.24 -23.69 6.42
N SER A 401 -22.74 -24.41 5.41
CA SER A 401 -22.09 -24.48 4.11
C SER A 401 -22.08 -23.12 3.43
N GLN A 402 -20.96 -22.78 2.80
CA GLN A 402 -20.82 -21.62 1.91
C GLN A 402 -21.12 -21.97 0.45
N ALA A 403 -21.74 -23.13 0.17
CA ALA A 403 -22.19 -23.50 -1.16
C ALA A 403 -23.34 -22.60 -1.64
N TYR A 404 -23.67 -22.70 -2.94
CA TYR A 404 -24.81 -21.99 -3.50
C TYR A 404 -26.09 -22.30 -2.69
N PRO A 405 -26.86 -21.27 -2.26
CA PRO A 405 -28.00 -21.45 -1.38
C PRO A 405 -29.07 -22.41 -1.92
N GLU A 406 -29.71 -23.13 -1.00
CA GLU A 406 -30.82 -24.04 -1.32
C GLU A 406 -32.02 -23.30 -1.95
N SER A 407 -32.86 -24.06 -2.67
CA SER A 407 -34.04 -23.51 -3.35
C SER A 407 -34.96 -22.76 -2.39
N GLY A 408 -35.27 -21.50 -2.72
CA GLY A 408 -36.14 -20.63 -1.92
C GLY A 408 -35.39 -19.65 -1.01
N LEU A 409 -34.09 -19.86 -0.79
CA LEU A 409 -33.24 -18.90 -0.08
C LEU A 409 -32.62 -17.91 -1.08
N HIS A 410 -32.78 -16.61 -0.84
CA HIS A 410 -32.18 -15.59 -1.70
C HIS A 410 -30.65 -15.59 -1.55
N PRO A 411 -29.88 -15.67 -2.64
CA PRO A 411 -28.42 -15.59 -2.58
C PRO A 411 -28.00 -14.18 -2.16
N LEU A 412 -27.34 -14.11 -1.01
CA LEU A 412 -26.74 -12.90 -0.47
C LEU A 412 -25.24 -13.08 -0.50
N VAL A 413 -24.55 -12.29 -1.32
CA VAL A 413 -23.09 -12.32 -1.43
C VAL A 413 -22.51 -11.56 -0.24
N GLU A 414 -21.50 -12.10 0.41
CA GLU A 414 -20.67 -11.40 1.36
C GLU A 414 -19.41 -10.91 0.65
N ILE A 415 -19.18 -9.60 0.64
CA ILE A 415 -17.87 -9.05 0.30
C ILE A 415 -17.16 -8.76 1.63
N PRO A 416 -16.10 -9.49 1.98
CA PRO A 416 -15.51 -9.38 3.30
C PRO A 416 -15.01 -7.97 3.57
N CYS A 417 -15.30 -7.46 4.77
CA CYS A 417 -14.73 -6.23 5.30
C CYS A 417 -14.42 -6.43 6.77
N GLY A 418 -13.41 -5.74 7.30
CA GLY A 418 -13.08 -5.90 8.71
C GLY A 418 -11.96 -4.98 9.19
N TRP A 419 -11.64 -5.13 10.48
CA TRP A 419 -10.88 -4.18 11.29
C TRP A 419 -9.47 -3.85 10.78
N TYR A 420 -8.86 -4.73 10.00
CA TYR A 420 -7.52 -4.51 9.43
C TYR A 420 -7.54 -3.85 8.04
N ASN A 421 -8.72 -3.58 7.49
CA ASN A 421 -8.91 -2.97 6.17
C ASN A 421 -9.49 -1.56 6.26
N GLU A 422 -9.47 -0.92 7.43
CA GLU A 422 -10.14 0.36 7.65
C GLU A 422 -9.23 1.40 8.35
N ASP A 423 -9.60 2.67 8.23
CA ASP A 423 -8.82 3.80 8.74
C ASP A 423 -9.25 4.31 10.12
N MET A 424 -10.55 4.26 10.47
CA MET A 424 -11.08 4.92 11.65
C MET A 424 -10.51 4.29 12.94
N MET A 425 -10.53 2.96 13.07
CA MET A 425 -10.05 2.30 14.28
C MET A 425 -8.60 2.66 14.69
N PRO A 426 -7.62 2.71 13.79
CA PRO A 426 -6.27 3.16 14.14
C PRO A 426 -6.09 4.69 14.15
N LEU A 427 -6.79 5.44 13.29
CA LEU A 427 -6.48 6.85 12.99
C LEU A 427 -7.49 7.87 13.52
N GLN A 428 -8.64 7.45 14.06
CA GLN A 428 -9.62 8.32 14.69
C GLN A 428 -9.51 8.28 16.20
N TYR A 429 -9.44 9.47 16.82
CA TYR A 429 -9.61 9.60 18.27
C TYR A 429 -11.09 9.78 18.61
N LEU A 430 -11.59 8.95 19.52
CA LEU A 430 -12.95 8.97 20.07
C LEU A 430 -12.86 9.14 21.60
N PRO A 431 -13.25 10.31 22.16
CA PRO A 431 -12.90 10.70 23.53
C PRO A 431 -13.53 9.85 24.63
N HIS A 432 -14.62 9.15 24.33
CA HIS A 432 -15.36 8.35 25.30
C HIS A 432 -15.22 6.83 25.08
N LEU A 433 -14.37 6.42 24.13
CA LEU A 433 -14.07 5.02 23.90
C LEU A 433 -12.81 4.62 24.68
N ALA A 434 -12.95 3.64 25.58
CA ALA A 434 -11.80 3.08 26.28
C ALA A 434 -10.82 2.46 25.28
N ASN A 435 -9.52 2.76 25.43
CA ASN A 435 -8.46 2.39 24.48
C ASN A 435 -8.67 2.92 23.05
N SER A 436 -9.35 4.07 22.89
CA SER A 436 -9.35 4.77 21.61
C SER A 436 -7.92 5.01 21.13
N MET A 437 -7.69 4.75 19.85
CA MET A 437 -6.47 5.14 19.15
C MET A 437 -6.62 6.57 18.60
N GLY A 438 -6.05 6.86 17.43
CA GLY A 438 -6.08 8.20 16.81
C GLY A 438 -4.70 8.80 16.54
N TYR A 439 -3.64 8.18 17.06
CA TYR A 439 -2.26 8.65 16.92
C TYR A 439 -1.34 7.62 16.25
N VAL A 440 -1.90 6.56 15.66
CA VAL A 440 -1.13 5.62 14.86
C VAL A 440 -0.61 6.35 13.62
N SER A 441 0.64 6.09 13.24
CA SER A 441 1.20 6.69 12.02
C SER A 441 0.44 6.21 10.78
N THR A 442 0.08 7.13 9.90
CA THR A 442 -0.51 6.79 8.59
C THR A 442 0.41 5.90 7.74
N ARG A 443 1.73 5.97 7.96
CA ARG A 443 2.68 5.08 7.30
C ARG A 443 2.57 3.63 7.78
N THR A 444 2.22 3.41 9.04
CA THR A 444 2.01 2.06 9.59
C THR A 444 0.77 1.42 9.00
N VAL A 445 -0.35 2.15 8.95
CA VAL A 445 -1.61 1.66 8.36
C VAL A 445 -1.44 1.40 6.87
N GLU A 446 -0.83 2.33 6.14
CA GLU A 446 -0.48 2.16 4.73
C GLU A 446 0.37 0.91 4.47
N GLN A 447 1.43 0.70 5.27
CA GLN A 447 2.32 -0.45 5.10
C GLN A 447 1.58 -1.76 5.40
N MET A 448 0.74 -1.79 6.43
CA MET A 448 -0.07 -2.97 6.77
C MET A 448 -0.99 -3.38 5.60
N TRP A 449 -1.64 -2.41 4.96
CA TRP A 449 -2.46 -2.69 3.77
C TRP A 449 -1.62 -3.19 2.58
N LYS A 450 -0.46 -2.57 2.33
CA LYS A 450 0.47 -3.00 1.28
C LYS A 450 0.96 -4.43 1.50
N ASP A 451 1.32 -4.78 2.73
CA ASP A 451 1.81 -6.11 3.08
C ASP A 451 0.71 -7.17 2.91
N LYS A 452 -0.52 -6.86 3.33
CA LYS A 452 -1.68 -7.74 3.08
C LYS A 452 -1.93 -7.93 1.58
N PHE A 453 -1.95 -6.85 0.81
CA PHE A 453 -2.15 -6.92 -0.64
C PHE A 453 -1.08 -7.77 -1.31
N LEU A 454 0.20 -7.54 -1.00
CA LEU A 454 1.32 -8.29 -1.58
C LEU A 454 1.25 -9.78 -1.20
N TRP A 455 0.85 -10.09 0.03
CA TRP A 455 0.64 -11.49 0.42
C TRP A 455 -0.48 -12.14 -0.40
N CYS A 456 -1.63 -11.47 -0.57
CA CYS A 456 -2.72 -11.96 -1.42
C CYS A 456 -2.28 -12.09 -2.89
N TRP A 457 -1.51 -11.10 -3.36
CA TRP A 457 -0.92 -11.07 -4.69
C TRP A 457 0.04 -12.22 -4.95
N ASP A 458 0.73 -12.74 -3.94
CA ASP A 458 1.68 -13.85 -4.07
C ASP A 458 1.08 -15.23 -3.75
N HIS A 459 -0.14 -15.30 -3.20
CA HIS A 459 -0.73 -16.56 -2.74
C HIS A 459 -2.12 -16.90 -3.29
N TYR A 460 -2.95 -15.92 -3.68
CA TYR A 460 -4.30 -16.24 -4.16
C TYR A 460 -4.35 -16.48 -5.66
N GLU A 461 -4.75 -17.68 -6.05
CA GLU A 461 -4.96 -18.07 -7.46
C GLU A 461 -6.44 -18.01 -7.88
N GLY A 462 -7.37 -17.56 -7.02
CA GLY A 462 -8.81 -17.36 -7.27
C GLY A 462 -9.55 -18.41 -8.13
N SER A 463 -10.71 -18.01 -8.64
CA SER A 463 -11.55 -18.82 -9.53
C SER A 463 -12.00 -17.98 -10.71
N GLY A 464 -11.40 -18.18 -11.89
CA GLY A 464 -11.88 -17.60 -13.14
C GLY A 464 -11.68 -16.08 -13.31
N SER A 465 -12.69 -15.29 -12.92
CA SER A 465 -12.77 -13.84 -13.20
C SER A 465 -12.23 -12.95 -12.11
N ILE A 466 -12.10 -13.46 -10.87
CA ILE A 466 -11.52 -12.74 -9.74
C ILE A 466 -10.47 -13.63 -9.07
N ASP A 467 -9.25 -13.10 -8.96
CA ASP A 467 -8.16 -13.76 -8.25
C ASP A 467 -8.33 -13.60 -6.74
N PHE A 468 -8.59 -12.36 -6.32
CA PHE A 468 -9.04 -11.99 -4.99
C PHE A 468 -9.66 -10.59 -5.04
N VAL A 469 -10.42 -10.27 -4.00
CA VAL A 469 -10.94 -8.93 -3.75
C VAL A 469 -10.08 -8.28 -2.67
N PHE A 470 -9.68 -7.04 -2.88
CA PHE A 470 -8.97 -6.24 -1.89
C PHE A 470 -9.90 -5.17 -1.32
N PRO A 471 -10.61 -5.45 -0.21
CA PRO A 471 -11.46 -4.46 0.44
C PRO A 471 -10.61 -3.42 1.18
N ILE A 472 -10.94 -2.15 0.98
CA ILE A 472 -10.42 -1.03 1.76
C ILE A 472 -11.59 -0.14 2.13
N LEU A 473 -11.71 0.15 3.42
CA LEU A 473 -12.69 1.06 3.98
C LEU A 473 -11.98 2.35 4.43
N MET A 474 -12.56 3.48 4.09
CA MET A 474 -12.16 4.79 4.57
C MET A 474 -13.36 5.56 5.10
N HIS A 475 -13.17 6.50 6.00
CA HIS A 475 -14.26 7.35 6.48
C HIS A 475 -13.97 8.80 6.11
N PRO A 476 -14.95 9.58 5.62
CA PRO A 476 -14.84 11.04 5.50
C PRO A 476 -14.42 11.73 6.80
N ASP A 477 -14.84 11.18 7.93
CA ASP A 477 -14.47 11.56 9.29
C ASP A 477 -12.96 11.51 9.52
N THR A 478 -12.30 10.50 8.94
CA THR A 478 -10.89 10.19 9.19
C THR A 478 -10.00 10.49 7.98
N SER A 479 -10.16 9.75 6.87
CA SER A 479 -9.42 9.96 5.62
C SER A 479 -9.67 11.33 4.97
N GLY A 480 -10.73 12.05 5.34
CA GLY A 480 -10.96 13.43 4.90
C GLY A 480 -10.09 14.49 5.62
N MET A 481 -9.41 14.11 6.70
CA MET A 481 -8.51 15.01 7.43
C MET A 481 -7.24 15.34 6.63
N ALA A 482 -6.78 16.58 6.72
CA ALA A 482 -5.69 17.09 5.88
C ALA A 482 -4.36 16.35 6.06
N HIS A 483 -4.08 15.81 7.26
CA HIS A 483 -2.86 15.06 7.55
C HIS A 483 -2.98 13.55 7.26
N ILE A 484 -4.19 13.05 7.00
CA ILE A 484 -4.45 11.63 6.69
C ILE A 484 -4.70 11.43 5.19
N ILE A 485 -5.35 12.36 4.49
CA ILE A 485 -5.73 12.19 3.08
C ILE A 485 -4.56 11.84 2.14
N GLY A 486 -3.34 12.27 2.46
CA GLY A 486 -2.14 11.87 1.72
C GLY A 486 -1.86 10.36 1.78
N MET A 487 -2.32 9.65 2.82
CA MET A 487 -2.31 8.19 2.90
C MET A 487 -3.22 7.58 1.83
N SER A 488 -4.46 8.06 1.74
CA SER A 488 -5.44 7.59 0.76
C SER A 488 -4.90 7.77 -0.67
N GLU A 489 -4.29 8.93 -0.96
CA GLU A 489 -3.64 9.20 -2.24
C GLU A 489 -2.53 8.21 -2.56
N ARG A 490 -1.59 7.99 -1.63
CA ARG A 490 -0.46 7.06 -1.83
C ARG A 490 -0.90 5.62 -2.02
N VAL A 491 -1.93 5.17 -1.29
CA VAL A 491 -2.50 3.82 -1.44
C VAL A 491 -3.16 3.67 -2.82
N ILE A 492 -3.96 4.66 -3.25
CA ILE A 492 -4.59 4.65 -4.58
C ILE A 492 -3.54 4.61 -5.69
N GLN A 493 -2.53 5.48 -5.63
CA GLN A 493 -1.43 5.50 -6.59
C GLN A 493 -0.69 4.16 -6.65
N TRP A 494 -0.37 3.60 -5.48
CA TRP A 494 0.34 2.32 -5.38
C TRP A 494 -0.49 1.15 -5.94
N LEU A 495 -1.80 1.11 -5.71
CA LEU A 495 -2.66 0.09 -6.31
C LEU A 495 -2.75 0.26 -7.83
N LYS A 496 -2.86 1.50 -8.33
CA LYS A 496 -2.86 1.78 -9.78
C LYS A 496 -1.54 1.40 -10.47
N SER A 497 -0.41 1.39 -9.77
CA SER A 497 0.88 1.01 -10.37
C SER A 497 0.99 -0.47 -10.75
N PHE A 498 0.03 -1.32 -10.34
CA PHE A 498 -0.07 -2.71 -10.79
C PHE A 498 -0.71 -2.86 -12.18
N GLY A 499 -1.09 -1.75 -12.83
CA GLY A 499 -1.64 -1.72 -14.18
C GLY A 499 -2.93 -2.54 -14.31
N ASP A 500 -3.11 -3.20 -15.44
CA ASP A 500 -4.32 -3.96 -15.78
C ASP A 500 -4.61 -5.15 -14.84
N GLY A 501 -3.64 -5.51 -13.98
CA GLY A 501 -3.82 -6.56 -12.98
C GLY A 501 -4.74 -6.16 -11.81
N VAL A 502 -4.96 -4.85 -11.63
CA VAL A 502 -5.76 -4.28 -10.55
C VAL A 502 -6.85 -3.38 -11.12
N GLU A 503 -8.09 -3.69 -10.77
CA GLU A 503 -9.25 -2.90 -11.17
C GLU A 503 -10.00 -2.40 -9.94
N PHE A 504 -10.27 -1.10 -9.86
CA PHE A 504 -11.20 -0.54 -8.88
C PHE A 504 -12.62 -0.82 -9.33
N CYS A 505 -13.43 -1.42 -8.45
CA CYS A 505 -14.81 -1.76 -8.75
C CYS A 505 -15.72 -1.39 -7.59
N THR A 506 -16.96 -1.06 -7.92
CA THR A 506 -18.03 -0.99 -6.93
C THR A 506 -18.27 -2.39 -6.34
N HIS A 507 -18.74 -2.44 -5.10
CA HIS A 507 -19.12 -3.69 -4.43
C HIS A 507 -20.23 -4.41 -5.21
N GLU A 508 -21.22 -3.69 -5.75
CA GLU A 508 -22.25 -4.28 -6.63
C GLU A 508 -21.62 -4.98 -7.85
N THR A 509 -20.61 -4.38 -8.49
CA THR A 509 -19.92 -4.99 -9.64
C THR A 509 -19.25 -6.30 -9.24
N ILE A 510 -18.49 -6.28 -8.15
CA ILE A 510 -17.79 -7.46 -7.61
C ILE A 510 -18.79 -8.58 -7.27
N ALA A 511 -19.88 -8.25 -6.57
CA ALA A 511 -20.88 -9.22 -6.18
C ALA A 511 -21.62 -9.82 -7.38
N ASN A 512 -21.91 -9.05 -8.43
CA ASN A 512 -22.55 -9.58 -9.64
C ASN A 512 -21.62 -10.53 -10.41
N ILE A 513 -20.32 -10.16 -10.57
CA ILE A 513 -19.32 -11.01 -11.24
C ILE A 513 -19.23 -12.35 -10.51
N TRP A 514 -18.98 -12.31 -9.20
CA TRP A 514 -18.81 -13.52 -8.40
C TRP A 514 -20.08 -14.37 -8.37
N LEU A 515 -21.26 -13.76 -8.19
CA LEU A 515 -22.52 -14.49 -8.15
C LEU A 515 -22.85 -15.19 -9.48
N ALA A 516 -22.51 -14.58 -10.62
CA ALA A 516 -22.71 -15.19 -11.93
C ALA A 516 -21.89 -16.48 -12.06
N GLU A 517 -20.62 -16.45 -11.66
CA GLU A 517 -19.75 -17.64 -11.65
C GLU A 517 -20.30 -18.73 -10.72
N GLN A 518 -20.76 -18.35 -9.52
CA GLN A 518 -21.33 -19.34 -8.59
C GLN A 518 -22.62 -19.97 -9.12
N LYS A 519 -23.43 -19.24 -9.90
CA LYS A 519 -24.61 -19.80 -10.56
C LYS A 519 -24.22 -20.82 -11.63
N GLU A 520 -23.19 -20.54 -12.43
CA GLU A 520 -22.67 -21.47 -13.43
C GLU A 520 -22.16 -22.76 -12.77
N VAL A 521 -21.35 -22.63 -11.71
CA VAL A 521 -20.84 -23.77 -10.93
C VAL A 521 -21.98 -24.60 -10.33
N ALA A 522 -23.06 -23.96 -9.89
CA ALA A 522 -24.23 -24.65 -9.33
C ALA A 522 -25.22 -25.19 -10.38
N GLY A 523 -24.99 -24.97 -11.69
CA GLY A 523 -25.94 -25.32 -12.75
C GLY A 523 -27.26 -24.52 -12.68
N LYS A 524 -27.17 -23.26 -12.26
CA LYS A 524 -28.29 -22.30 -12.05
C LYS A 524 -28.17 -21.04 -12.92
N ALA A 525 -27.31 -21.08 -13.95
CA ALA A 525 -27.04 -19.97 -14.86
C ALA A 525 -28.24 -19.62 -15.74
#